data_AF-A0A9X5C842-F1
#
_entry.id   AF-A0A9X5C842-F1
#
_cell.length_a   1.000
_cell.length_b   1.000
_cell.length_c   1.000
_cell.angle_alpha   90.00
_cell.angle_beta   90.00
_cell.angle_gamma   90.00
#
_symmetry.space_group_name_H-M   'P 1'
#
loop_
_entity.id
_entity.type
_entity.pdbx_description
1 polymer ?
#
loop_
_entity_poly.entity_id
_entity_poly.type
_entity_poly.pdbx_seq_one_letter_code
_entity_poly.pdbx_strand_id
1 'polypeptide(L)' 'MCVYCGGSLQESTMDYVEKIDNYVIVIKNVPCKKCNQCGEEYFSTQAAKKRI' A
#
# COMPACT_ATOMS: atom_id res chain seq x y z
N MET A 1 14.77 2.06 -0.22
CA MET A 1 14.94 2.46 -1.62
C MET A 1 13.85 1.79 -2.44
N CYS A 2 13.26 2.49 -3.40
CA CYS A 2 12.24 1.94 -4.30
C CYS A 2 12.87 0.85 -5.17
N VAL A 3 12.22 -0.31 -5.23
CA VAL A 3 12.74 -1.49 -5.97
C VAL A 3 12.60 -1.28 -7.47
N TYR A 4 11.61 -0.51 -7.90
CA TYR A 4 11.34 -0.26 -9.31
C TYR A 4 12.23 0.81 -9.94
N CYS A 5 12.35 1.99 -9.30
CA CYS A 5 13.07 3.13 -9.88
C CYS A 5 14.34 3.57 -9.12
N GLY A 6 14.67 2.94 -7.98
CA GLY A 6 15.80 3.34 -7.14
C GLY A 6 15.57 4.61 -6.30
N GLY A 7 14.38 5.20 -6.37
CA GLY A 7 14.04 6.43 -5.65
C GLY A 7 13.91 6.31 -4.13
N SER A 8 13.79 7.47 -3.48
CA SER A 8 13.59 7.57 -2.04
C SER A 8 12.15 7.19 -1.66
N LEU A 9 12.02 6.48 -0.54
CA LEU A 9 10.73 6.10 0.03
C LEU A 9 10.43 6.98 1.25
N GLN A 10 9.19 7.41 1.38
CA GLN A 10 8.70 8.20 2.52
C GLN A 10 7.46 7.55 3.13
N GLU A 11 7.24 7.73 4.43
CA GLU A 11 6.02 7.27 5.09
C GLU A 11 4.81 8.02 4.55
N SER A 12 3.71 7.30 4.32
CA SER A 12 2.49 7.83 3.76
C SER A 12 1.29 6.98 4.20
N THR A 13 0.10 7.39 3.80
CA THR A 13 -1.13 6.61 3.96
C THR A 13 -1.88 6.56 2.63
N MET A 14 -2.60 5.46 2.39
CA MET A 14 -3.52 5.36 1.25
C MET A 14 -4.80 4.64 1.61
N ASP A 15 -5.83 4.85 0.81
CA ASP A 15 -7.09 4.11 0.92
C ASP A 15 -6.98 2.81 0.10
N TYR A 16 -7.10 1.67 0.78
CA TYR A 16 -7.14 0.35 0.15
C TYR A 16 -8.57 -0.02 -0.17
N VAL A 17 -8.85 -0.29 -1.45
CA VAL A 17 -10.18 -0.67 -1.93
C VAL A 17 -10.08 -2.01 -2.63
N GLU A 18 -10.82 -2.99 -2.14
CA GLU A 18 -10.90 -4.33 -2.73
C GLU A 18 -12.34 -4.74 -2.98
N LYS A 19 -12.52 -5.59 -3.99
CA LYS A 19 -13.79 -6.23 -4.29
C LYS A 19 -13.66 -7.71 -3.98
N ILE A 20 -14.47 -8.20 -3.05
CA ILE A 20 -14.51 -9.61 -2.66
C ILE A 20 -15.94 -10.11 -2.86
N ASP A 21 -16.12 -11.00 -3.84
CA ASP A 21 -17.43 -11.48 -4.27
C ASP A 21 -18.39 -10.31 -4.56
N ASN A 22 -19.48 -10.21 -3.79
CA ASN A 22 -20.49 -9.15 -3.90
C ASN A 22 -20.23 -7.97 -2.95
N TYR A 23 -19.08 -7.93 -2.27
CA TYR A 23 -18.73 -6.92 -1.28
C TYR A 23 -17.59 -6.02 -1.77
N VAL A 24 -17.64 -4.76 -1.33
CA VAL A 24 -16.54 -3.80 -1.47
C VAL A 24 -15.99 -3.52 -0.09
N ILE A 25 -14.70 -3.76 0.11
CA ILE A 25 -13.99 -3.43 1.34
C ILE A 25 -13.19 -2.16 1.08
N VAL A 26 -13.41 -1.14 1.93
CA VAL A 26 -12.66 0.11 1.91
C VAL A 26 -11.97 0.27 3.26
N ILE A 27 -10.64 0.21 3.26
CA ILE A 27 -9.82 0.49 4.44
C ILE A 27 -9.12 1.82 4.20
N LYS A 28 -9.48 2.84 4.97
CA LYS A 28 -8.93 4.18 4.82
C LYS A 28 -7.65 4.36 5.63
N ASN A 29 -6.78 5.25 5.15
CA ASN A 29 -5.55 5.66 5.84
C ASN A 29 -4.63 4.48 6.21
N VAL A 30 -4.49 3.48 5.33
CA VAL A 30 -3.57 2.37 5.53
C VAL A 30 -2.14 2.89 5.47
N PRO A 31 -1.31 2.71 6.51
CA PRO A 31 0.07 3.17 6.49
C PRO A 31 0.90 2.39 5.48
N CYS A 32 1.63 3.11 4.64
CA CYS A 32 2.52 2.56 3.62
C CYS A 32 3.79 3.42 3.48
N LYS A 33 4.74 2.94 2.68
CA LYS A 33 5.85 3.74 2.19
C LYS A 33 5.62 4.05 0.72
N LYS A 34 5.62 5.33 0.36
CA LYS A 34 5.43 5.78 -1.03
C LYS A 34 6.74 6.31 -1.61
N CYS A 35 7.04 5.95 -2.85
CA CYS A 35 8.15 6.53 -3.58
C CYS A 35 7.78 7.95 -4.03
N ASN A 36 8.62 8.93 -3.69
CA ASN A 36 8.41 10.32 -4.07
C ASN A 36 8.69 10.63 -5.57
N GLN A 37 9.25 9.67 -6.30
CA GLN A 37 9.59 9.84 -7.72
C GLN A 37 8.60 9.12 -8.64
N CYS A 38 8.38 7.82 -8.44
CA CYS A 38 7.50 7.03 -9.31
C CYS A 38 6.10 6.78 -8.71
N GLY A 39 5.89 7.09 -7.43
CA GLY A 39 4.61 6.90 -6.75
C GLY A 39 4.34 5.49 -6.23
N GLU A 40 5.28 4.56 -6.36
CA GLU A 40 5.09 3.17 -5.93
C GLU A 40 4.90 3.03 -4.41
N GLU A 41 3.95 2.18 -4.01
CA GLU A 41 3.49 2.03 -2.63
C GLU A 41 3.87 0.66 -2.07
N TYR A 42 4.52 0.66 -0.92
CA TYR A 42 5.02 -0.53 -0.24
C TYR A 42 4.33 -0.67 1.11
N PHE A 43 3.64 -1.80 1.31
CA PHE A 43 3.00 -2.14 2.57
C PHE A 43 3.88 -3.06 3.41
N SER A 44 3.83 -2.90 4.73
CA SER A 44 4.51 -3.83 5.63
C SER A 44 3.79 -5.18 5.62
N THR A 45 4.53 -6.27 5.90
CA THR A 45 3.95 -7.62 6.05
C THR A 45 2.93 -7.69 7.18
N GLN A 46 2.98 -6.78 8.16
CA GLN A 46 1.95 -6.65 9.20
C GLN A 46 0.64 -6.10 8.64
N ALA A 47 0.71 -5.10 7.74
CA ALA A 47 -0.46 -4.56 7.06
C ALA A 47 -1.03 -5.53 6.00
N ALA A 48 -0.17 -6.32 5.34
CA ALA A 48 -0.54 -7.20 4.24
C ALA A 48 -0.97 -8.63 4.64
N LYS A 49 -1.27 -8.89 5.93
CA LYS A 49 -1.69 -10.23 6.39
C LYS A 49 -3.05 -10.63 5.82
N LYS A 50 -3.04 -11.31 4.67
CA LYS A 50 -4.17 -12.08 4.16
C LYS A 50 -4.24 -13.39 4.95
N ARG A 51 -5.18 -13.51 5.89
CA ARG A 51 -5.51 -14.81 6.50
C ARG A 51 -6.40 -15.56 5.50
N ILE A 52 -5.81 -16.57 4.86
CA ILE A 52 -6.50 -17.58 4.06
C ILE A 52 -6.93 -18.68 5.02
#